data_AF-A0A0K0MA40-F1
#
_entry.id   AF-A0A0K0MA40-F1
#
_cell.length_a   1.000
_cell.length_b   1.000
_cell.length_c   1.000
_cell.angle_alpha   90.00
_cell.angle_beta   90.00
_cell.angle_gamma   90.00
#
_symmetry.space_group_name_H-M   'P 1'
#
loop_
_entity.id
_entity.type
_entity.pdbx_description
1 polymer ?
#
loop_
_entity_poly.entity_id
_entity_poly.type
_entity_poly.pdbx_seq_one_letter_code
_entity_poly.pdbx_strand_id
1 'polypeptide(L)'
;MSGTTKRRSSEKRKEKSRDAARNRRSQEAEIFSQRCNALPVPSNVQAQLDKSSVMRIAISHLKLAKIIEKANDEDEKTDHLWMKALEGFVIILSSDVDIIFVSESVAKYLGISQIDLIGQSLLEFLHPCDHDEIVDLLCHKTTNKKKSLFLRMKCTLTTKGRSVNLKSASYKVIRLSGEFKEFEMEETSDENKENNSQQYYIAVWRA
;
A
#
# COMPACT_ATOMS: atom_id res chain seq x y z
N MET A 1 -39.33 39.77 -28.45
CA MET A 1 -39.51 39.02 -27.18
C MET A 1 -38.95 37.58 -27.21
N SER A 2 -37.99 37.25 -28.09
CA SER A 2 -37.51 35.85 -28.33
C SER A 2 -36.26 35.43 -27.51
N GLY A 3 -35.49 36.38 -26.98
CA GLY A 3 -34.21 36.08 -26.29
C GLY A 3 -34.32 35.50 -24.88
N THR A 4 -35.41 35.74 -24.16
CA THR A 4 -35.59 35.37 -22.75
C THR A 4 -35.96 33.89 -22.56
N THR A 5 -36.78 33.32 -23.45
CA THR A 5 -37.17 31.90 -23.44
C THR A 5 -36.02 30.95 -23.78
N LYS A 6 -35.15 31.33 -24.73
CA LYS A 6 -33.93 30.56 -25.06
C LYS A 6 -32.92 30.54 -23.89
N ARG A 7 -32.75 31.68 -23.19
CA ARG A 7 -31.93 31.77 -21.97
C ARG A 7 -32.48 30.90 -20.84
N ARG A 8 -33.79 30.97 -20.55
CA ARG A 8 -34.46 30.15 -19.53
C ARG A 8 -34.41 28.64 -19.82
N SER A 9 -34.46 28.24 -21.09
CA SER A 9 -34.28 26.84 -21.51
C SER A 9 -32.84 26.35 -21.31
N SER A 10 -31.85 27.20 -21.61
CA SER A 10 -30.44 26.90 -21.38
C SER A 10 -30.09 26.80 -19.88
N GLU A 11 -30.70 27.63 -19.03
CA GLU A 11 -30.54 27.58 -17.57
C GLU A 11 -31.10 26.29 -16.99
N LYS A 12 -32.31 25.87 -17.40
CA LYS A 12 -32.89 24.59 -16.98
C LYS A 12 -32.03 23.38 -17.37
N ARG A 13 -31.40 23.40 -18.55
CA ARG A 13 -30.47 22.33 -18.96
C ARG A 13 -29.20 22.33 -18.11
N LYS A 14 -28.65 23.52 -17.81
CA LYS A 14 -27.49 23.67 -16.92
C LYS A 14 -27.81 23.21 -15.51
N GLU A 15 -29.00 23.54 -14.99
CA GLU A 15 -29.47 23.12 -13.68
C GLU A 15 -29.60 21.59 -13.60
N LYS A 16 -30.30 20.96 -14.55
CA LYS A 16 -30.35 19.49 -14.65
C LYS A 16 -28.98 18.83 -14.72
N SER A 17 -28.04 19.42 -15.46
CA SER A 17 -26.66 18.92 -15.54
C SER A 17 -25.93 19.02 -14.20
N ARG A 18 -26.13 20.13 -13.46
CA ARG A 18 -25.56 20.31 -12.12
C ARG A 18 -26.12 19.31 -11.13
N ASP A 19 -27.43 19.09 -11.13
CA ASP A 19 -28.07 18.12 -10.23
C ASP A 19 -27.62 16.69 -10.54
N ALA A 20 -27.52 16.33 -11.82
CA ALA A 20 -26.97 15.03 -12.23
C ALA A 20 -25.50 14.86 -11.79
N ALA A 21 -24.66 15.91 -11.89
CA ALA A 21 -23.29 15.88 -11.41
C ALA A 21 -23.20 15.76 -9.88
N ARG A 22 -24.11 16.44 -9.15
CA ARG A 22 -24.21 16.33 -7.69
C ARG A 22 -24.61 14.93 -7.27
N ASN A 23 -25.63 14.34 -7.91
CA ASN A 23 -26.08 12.98 -7.61
C ASN A 23 -24.94 11.96 -7.83
N ARG A 24 -24.21 12.06 -8.94
CA ARG A 24 -23.03 11.21 -9.19
C ARG A 24 -21.97 11.34 -8.10
N ARG A 25 -21.65 12.56 -7.64
CA ARG A 25 -20.69 12.80 -6.55
C ARG A 25 -21.16 12.24 -5.22
N SER A 26 -22.47 12.33 -4.93
CA SER A 26 -23.05 11.75 -3.71
C SER A 26 -22.96 10.23 -3.72
N GLN A 27 -23.34 9.58 -4.83
CA GLN A 27 -23.22 8.13 -4.99
C GLN A 27 -21.77 7.65 -4.88
N GLU A 28 -20.84 8.36 -5.51
CA GLU A 28 -19.41 8.06 -5.41
C GLU A 28 -18.92 8.15 -3.96
N ALA A 29 -19.29 9.22 -3.24
CA ALA A 29 -18.93 9.38 -1.83
C ALA A 29 -19.48 8.25 -0.94
N GLU A 30 -20.70 7.79 -1.22
CA GLU A 30 -21.30 6.65 -0.51
C GLU A 30 -20.52 5.36 -0.76
N ILE A 31 -20.16 5.07 -2.01
CA ILE A 31 -19.33 3.90 -2.35
C ILE A 31 -17.99 3.95 -1.62
N PHE A 32 -17.32 5.11 -1.59
CA PHE A 32 -16.06 5.27 -0.85
C PHE A 32 -16.25 5.02 0.65
N SER A 33 -17.33 5.53 1.24
CA SER A 33 -17.64 5.28 2.66
C SER A 33 -17.87 3.80 2.94
N GLN A 34 -18.63 3.11 2.08
CA GLN A 34 -18.87 1.67 2.21
C GLN A 34 -17.57 0.86 2.10
N ARG A 35 -16.70 1.21 1.15
CA ARG A 35 -15.39 0.55 0.98
C ARG A 35 -14.47 0.81 2.17
N CYS A 36 -14.40 2.03 2.67
CA CYS A 36 -13.60 2.37 3.85
C CYS A 36 -14.01 1.55 5.07
N ASN A 37 -15.32 1.37 5.30
CA ASN A 37 -15.84 0.58 6.41
C ASN A 37 -15.52 -0.92 6.31
N ALA A 38 -15.23 -1.43 5.11
CA ALA A 38 -14.91 -2.83 4.87
C ALA A 38 -13.40 -3.15 5.00
N LEU A 39 -12.54 -2.13 5.17
CA LEU A 39 -11.10 -2.34 5.31
C LEU A 39 -10.74 -2.83 6.72
N PRO A 40 -9.73 -3.70 6.86
CA PRO A 40 -9.26 -4.21 8.16
C PRO A 40 -8.39 -3.19 8.89
N VAL A 41 -8.90 -1.97 9.05
CA VAL A 41 -8.23 -0.89 9.79
C VAL A 41 -9.19 -0.39 10.87
N PRO A 42 -8.68 0.01 12.05
CA PRO A 42 -9.55 0.44 13.13
C PRO A 42 -10.30 1.74 12.80
N SER A 43 -11.49 1.93 13.39
CA SER A 43 -12.42 2.99 13.01
C SER A 43 -11.88 4.41 13.19
N ASN A 44 -10.98 4.62 14.15
CA ASN A 44 -10.27 5.89 14.35
C ASN A 44 -9.38 6.26 13.16
N VAL A 45 -8.80 5.26 12.48
CA VAL A 45 -8.01 5.43 11.27
C VAL A 45 -8.92 5.71 10.07
N GLN A 46 -10.01 4.95 9.94
CA GLN A 46 -10.96 5.08 8.82
C GLN A 46 -11.46 6.52 8.63
N ALA A 47 -11.75 7.21 9.75
CA ALA A 47 -12.22 8.59 9.73
C ALA A 47 -11.22 9.61 9.16
N GLN A 48 -9.93 9.27 9.10
CA GLN A 48 -8.85 10.14 8.63
C GLN A 48 -8.40 9.82 7.20
N LEU A 49 -8.91 8.74 6.60
CA LEU A 49 -8.50 8.32 5.27
C LEU A 49 -9.11 9.23 4.19
N ASP A 50 -8.27 9.62 3.24
CA ASP A 50 -8.72 10.23 1.99
C ASP A 50 -9.11 9.14 0.97
N LYS A 51 -9.84 9.55 -0.08
CA LYS A 51 -10.31 8.62 -1.12
C LYS A 51 -9.17 7.85 -1.78
N SER A 52 -8.01 8.50 -1.95
CA SER A 52 -6.83 7.87 -2.56
C SER A 52 -6.28 6.76 -1.67
N SER A 53 -6.11 7.02 -0.37
CA SER A 53 -5.63 6.00 0.58
C SER A 53 -6.59 4.84 0.70
N VAL A 54 -7.92 5.08 0.69
CA VAL A 54 -8.92 4.00 0.68
C VAL A 54 -8.69 3.07 -0.51
N MET A 55 -8.45 3.60 -1.71
CA MET A 55 -8.17 2.76 -2.89
C MET A 55 -6.84 2.01 -2.76
N ARG A 56 -5.77 2.69 -2.32
CA ARG A 56 -4.45 2.04 -2.15
C ARG A 56 -4.53 0.87 -1.18
N ILE A 57 -5.11 1.09 0.00
CA ILE A 57 -5.24 0.06 1.03
C ILE A 57 -6.15 -1.06 0.53
N ALA A 58 -7.27 -0.75 -0.15
CA ALA A 58 -8.15 -1.77 -0.72
C ALA A 58 -7.43 -2.67 -1.72
N ILE A 59 -6.69 -2.09 -2.67
CA ILE A 59 -5.94 -2.83 -3.68
C ILE A 59 -4.86 -3.69 -3.01
N SER A 60 -4.10 -3.12 -2.10
CA SER A 60 -3.06 -3.84 -1.36
C SER A 60 -3.63 -4.98 -0.50
N HIS A 61 -4.80 -4.77 0.13
CA HIS A 61 -5.49 -5.80 0.90
C HIS A 61 -5.95 -6.96 0.01
N LEU A 62 -6.49 -6.66 -1.18
CA LEU A 62 -6.86 -7.70 -2.15
C LEU A 62 -5.65 -8.50 -2.64
N LYS A 63 -4.52 -7.82 -2.91
CA LYS A 63 -3.25 -8.49 -3.25
C LYS A 63 -2.77 -9.39 -2.10
N LEU A 64 -2.80 -8.88 -0.87
CA LEU A 64 -2.40 -9.63 0.32
C LEU A 64 -3.30 -10.86 0.56
N ALA A 65 -4.61 -10.71 0.43
CA ALA A 65 -5.56 -11.82 0.59
C ALA A 65 -5.24 -12.98 -0.36
N LYS A 66 -4.92 -12.67 -1.63
CA LYS A 66 -4.50 -13.67 -2.63
C LYS A 66 -3.18 -14.37 -2.28
N ILE A 67 -2.24 -13.64 -1.65
CA ILE A 67 -0.96 -14.20 -1.19
C ILE A 67 -1.22 -15.16 -0.02
N ILE A 68 -2.07 -14.78 0.93
CA ILE A 68 -2.40 -15.56 2.12
C ILE A 68 -3.18 -16.83 1.75
N GLU A 69 -4.17 -16.73 0.88
CA GLU A 69 -4.99 -17.87 0.43
C GLU A 69 -4.15 -19.03 -0.10
N LYS A 70 -3.06 -18.71 -0.81
CA LYS A 70 -2.11 -19.70 -1.35
C LYS A 70 -1.04 -20.14 -0.35
N ALA A 71 -0.88 -19.41 0.73
CA ALA A 71 0.09 -19.69 1.78
C ALA A 71 -0.52 -20.54 2.92
N ASN A 72 -1.78 -20.99 2.80
CA ASN A 72 -2.48 -21.80 3.81
C ASN A 72 -1.78 -23.14 4.08
N ASP A 73 -0.78 -23.11 4.96
CA ASP A 73 -0.51 -24.16 5.93
C ASP A 73 -1.43 -23.93 7.15
N GLU A 74 -2.04 -25.00 7.66
CA GLU A 74 -3.15 -25.05 8.64
C GLU A 74 -2.81 -24.61 10.08
N ASP A 75 -1.89 -23.66 10.29
CA ASP A 75 -1.49 -23.24 11.64
C ASP A 75 -2.30 -22.03 12.13
N GLU A 76 -3.47 -22.32 12.67
CA GLU A 76 -4.27 -21.40 13.47
C GLU A 76 -3.52 -21.00 14.76
N LYS A 77 -3.26 -19.70 14.87
CA LYS A 77 -2.72 -18.92 16.01
C LYS A 77 -1.22 -18.63 15.95
N THR A 78 -0.86 -17.74 15.04
CA THR A 78 0.36 -16.94 15.21
C THR A 78 0.21 -16.00 16.41
N ASP A 79 0.85 -16.38 17.51
CA ASP A 79 0.87 -15.65 18.77
C ASP A 79 1.49 -14.25 18.60
N HIS A 80 0.83 -13.16 19.01
CA HIS A 80 1.35 -11.78 18.81
C HIS A 80 2.76 -11.52 19.43
N LEU A 81 3.26 -12.48 20.21
CA LEU A 81 4.59 -12.51 20.80
C LEU A 81 5.71 -12.51 19.76
N TRP A 82 5.54 -13.13 18.59
CA TRP A 82 6.60 -13.18 17.56
C TRP A 82 6.94 -11.78 17.02
N MET A 83 5.93 -10.91 16.90
CA MET A 83 6.12 -9.52 16.48
C MET A 83 6.91 -8.70 17.50
N LYS A 84 6.76 -9.00 18.80
CA LYS A 84 7.55 -8.37 19.86
C LYS A 84 9.00 -8.90 19.85
N ALA A 85 9.19 -10.19 19.62
CA ALA A 85 10.50 -10.83 19.55
C ALA A 85 11.32 -10.47 18.29
N LEU A 86 10.64 -10.06 17.20
CA LEU A 86 11.29 -9.74 15.93
C LEU A 86 12.26 -8.54 16.01
N GLU A 87 12.02 -7.63 16.96
CA GLU A 87 12.72 -6.33 17.08
C GLU A 87 12.76 -5.56 15.75
N GLY A 88 11.66 -5.61 15.01
CA GLY A 88 11.58 -5.04 13.67
C GLY A 88 10.17 -4.98 13.13
N PHE A 89 10.07 -4.91 11.81
CA PHE A 89 8.81 -4.92 11.08
C PHE A 89 8.90 -5.82 9.86
N VAL A 90 7.75 -6.34 9.43
CA VAL A 90 7.62 -7.16 8.23
C VAL A 90 7.18 -6.27 7.08
N ILE A 91 7.74 -6.50 5.89
CA ILE A 91 7.30 -5.92 4.63
C ILE A 91 7.03 -7.03 3.61
N ILE A 92 6.09 -6.77 2.71
CA ILE A 92 5.90 -7.56 1.49
C ILE A 92 5.94 -6.58 0.31
N LEU A 93 6.84 -6.86 -0.63
CA LEU A 93 7.04 -6.05 -1.83
C LEU A 93 6.58 -6.80 -3.08
N SER A 94 6.06 -6.06 -4.06
CA SER A 94 5.88 -6.55 -5.43
C SER A 94 7.22 -6.60 -6.18
N SER A 95 7.21 -7.19 -7.38
CA SER A 95 8.32 -7.09 -8.35
C SER A 95 8.67 -5.66 -8.71
N ASP A 96 7.68 -4.76 -8.67
CA ASP A 96 7.79 -3.35 -9.06
C ASP A 96 8.17 -2.46 -7.87
N VAL A 97 8.64 -3.07 -6.78
CA VAL A 97 9.07 -2.38 -5.54
C VAL A 97 7.94 -1.66 -4.80
N ASP A 98 6.68 -2.01 -5.07
CA ASP A 98 5.53 -1.47 -4.35
C ASP A 98 5.31 -2.20 -3.03
N ILE A 99 4.99 -1.44 -1.98
CA ILE A 99 4.68 -1.97 -0.65
C ILE A 99 3.25 -2.51 -0.66
N ILE A 100 3.12 -3.83 -0.66
CA ILE A 100 1.81 -4.50 -0.58
C ILE A 100 1.35 -4.55 0.88
N PHE A 101 2.27 -4.88 1.78
CA PHE A 101 2.00 -4.97 3.19
C PHE A 101 3.20 -4.49 3.99
N VAL A 102 2.92 -3.83 5.11
CA VAL A 102 3.89 -3.55 6.15
C VAL A 102 3.21 -3.72 7.50
N SER A 103 3.91 -4.23 8.50
CA SER A 103 3.33 -4.37 9.83
C SER A 103 3.24 -3.04 10.58
N GLU A 104 2.25 -2.89 11.48
CA GLU A 104 2.05 -1.68 12.31
C GLU A 104 3.29 -1.27 13.12
N SER A 105 4.17 -2.23 13.46
CA SER A 105 5.41 -1.97 14.17
C SER A 105 6.36 -1.00 13.45
N VAL A 106 6.20 -0.76 12.14
CA VAL A 106 7.00 0.22 11.39
C VAL A 106 6.96 1.62 12.00
N ALA A 107 5.81 2.02 12.55
CA ALA A 107 5.66 3.32 13.20
C ALA A 107 6.57 3.47 14.44
N LYS A 108 6.84 2.38 15.16
CA LYS A 108 7.75 2.37 16.30
C LYS A 108 9.21 2.58 15.88
N TYR A 109 9.62 2.06 14.72
CA TYR A 109 11.02 2.06 14.30
C TYR A 109 11.39 3.24 13.39
N LEU A 110 10.45 3.69 12.55
CA LEU A 110 10.66 4.76 11.57
C LEU A 110 9.79 6.00 11.82
N GLY A 111 8.75 5.91 12.65
CA GLY A 111 7.82 7.02 12.90
C GLY A 111 6.86 7.32 11.74
N ILE A 112 6.84 6.45 10.73
CA ILE A 112 5.95 6.56 9.56
C ILE A 112 4.77 5.63 9.78
N SER A 113 3.55 6.10 9.51
CA SER A 113 2.35 5.30 9.65
C SER A 113 2.32 4.16 8.61
N GLN A 114 1.77 3.01 9.00
CA GLN A 114 1.50 1.91 8.08
C GLN A 114 0.67 2.37 6.87
N ILE A 115 -0.32 3.24 7.11
CA ILE A 115 -1.25 3.78 6.11
C ILE A 115 -0.52 4.59 5.04
N ASP A 116 0.52 5.32 5.44
CA ASP A 116 1.30 6.18 4.54
C ASP A 116 2.22 5.35 3.63
N LEU A 117 2.52 4.11 4.01
CA LEU A 117 3.42 3.20 3.30
C LEU A 117 2.68 2.25 2.36
N ILE A 118 1.53 1.71 2.78
CA ILE A 118 0.80 0.70 2.00
C ILE A 118 0.37 1.26 0.63
N GLY A 119 0.68 0.50 -0.42
CA GLY A 119 0.33 0.81 -1.81
C GLY A 119 1.20 1.88 -2.45
N GLN A 120 2.30 2.27 -1.81
CA GLN A 120 3.29 3.21 -2.34
C GLN A 120 4.55 2.48 -2.79
N SER A 121 5.30 3.10 -3.69
CA SER A 121 6.64 2.60 -4.05
C SER A 121 7.59 2.77 -2.86
N LEU A 122 8.32 1.70 -2.52
CA LEU A 122 9.34 1.74 -1.47
C LEU A 122 10.44 2.78 -1.77
N LEU A 123 10.70 3.05 -3.05
CA LEU A 123 11.72 4.00 -3.50
C LEU A 123 11.49 5.42 -2.96
N GLU A 124 10.23 5.82 -2.73
CA GLU A 124 9.89 7.12 -2.14
C GLU A 124 10.42 7.29 -0.70
N PHE A 125 10.64 6.16 -0.01
CA PHE A 125 11.09 6.10 1.37
C PHE A 125 12.57 5.74 1.51
N LEU A 126 13.23 5.31 0.44
CA LEU A 126 14.65 4.98 0.43
C LEU A 126 15.53 6.17 0.05
N HIS A 127 16.79 6.10 0.46
CA HIS A 127 17.82 7.00 -0.02
C HIS A 127 18.07 6.74 -1.52
N PRO A 128 18.17 7.78 -2.38
CA PRO A 128 18.35 7.60 -3.83
C PRO A 128 19.54 6.72 -4.22
N CYS A 129 20.66 6.83 -3.49
CA CYS A 129 21.84 5.98 -3.74
C CYS A 129 21.62 4.48 -3.48
N ASP A 130 20.52 4.09 -2.81
CA ASP A 130 20.22 2.69 -2.52
C ASP A 130 19.13 2.13 -3.47
N HIS A 131 18.65 2.93 -4.44
CA HIS A 131 17.58 2.54 -5.36
C HIS A 131 18.01 1.41 -6.30
N ASP A 132 19.20 1.52 -6.90
CA ASP A 132 19.70 0.51 -7.83
C ASP A 132 19.89 -0.84 -7.11
N GLU A 133 20.36 -0.83 -5.85
CA GLU A 133 20.59 -2.05 -5.07
C GLU A 133 19.30 -2.83 -4.81
N ILE A 134 18.20 -2.16 -4.44
CA ILE A 134 16.92 -2.83 -4.21
C ILE A 134 16.25 -3.27 -5.51
N VAL A 135 16.39 -2.50 -6.59
CA VAL A 135 15.86 -2.88 -7.90
C VAL A 135 16.61 -4.11 -8.42
N ASP A 136 17.94 -4.13 -8.35
CA ASP A 136 18.76 -5.27 -8.75
C ASP A 136 18.42 -6.51 -7.92
N LEU A 137 18.17 -6.34 -6.63
CA LEU A 137 17.73 -7.40 -5.73
C LEU A 137 16.46 -8.09 -6.24
N LEU A 138 15.46 -7.29 -6.63
CA LEU A 138 14.11 -7.73 -7.03
C LEU A 138 14.06 -8.22 -8.48
N CYS A 139 14.85 -7.64 -9.38
CA CYS A 139 14.89 -8.03 -10.80
C CYS A 139 15.65 -9.33 -11.06
N HIS A 140 16.73 -9.59 -10.32
CA HIS A 140 17.50 -10.80 -10.56
C HIS A 140 16.83 -12.02 -9.92
N LYS A 141 16.29 -12.90 -10.78
CA LYS A 141 15.91 -14.30 -10.50
C LYS A 141 17.14 -15.13 -10.09
N THR A 142 17.83 -14.71 -9.03
CA THR A 142 18.98 -15.44 -8.54
C THR A 142 18.51 -16.72 -7.88
N THR A 143 19.23 -17.80 -8.10
CA THR A 143 19.06 -19.13 -7.49
C THR A 143 18.99 -19.13 -5.95
N ASN A 144 19.45 -18.05 -5.29
CA ASN A 144 19.36 -17.90 -3.84
C ASN A 144 18.01 -17.31 -3.41
N LYS A 145 17.18 -18.13 -2.76
CA LYS A 145 15.87 -17.72 -2.24
C LYS A 145 15.97 -16.67 -1.14
N LYS A 146 17.04 -16.68 -0.33
CA LYS A 146 17.23 -15.75 0.79
C LYS A 146 18.23 -14.65 0.42
N LYS A 147 17.86 -13.39 0.66
CA LYS A 147 18.75 -12.24 0.48
C LYS A 147 18.69 -11.30 1.67
N SER A 148 19.81 -10.63 1.94
CA SER A 148 19.87 -9.57 2.93
C SER A 148 20.74 -8.42 2.45
N LEU A 149 20.31 -7.19 2.74
CA LEU A 149 20.96 -5.96 2.34
C LEU A 149 20.77 -4.89 3.42
N PHE A 150 21.64 -3.89 3.41
CA PHE A 150 21.53 -2.73 4.30
C PHE A 150 21.05 -1.55 3.46
N LEU A 151 19.90 -0.99 3.83
CA LEU A 151 19.30 0.13 3.13
C LEU A 151 19.10 1.30 4.07
N ARG A 152 19.14 2.52 3.53
CA ARG A 152 18.79 3.73 4.26
C ARG A 152 17.35 4.12 3.96
N MET A 153 16.51 4.05 4.98
CA MET A 153 15.10 4.43 4.86
C MET A 153 14.81 5.70 5.66
N LYS A 154 13.85 6.50 5.19
CA LYS A 154 13.37 7.69 5.87
C LYS A 154 12.84 7.32 7.26
N CYS A 155 13.24 8.10 8.24
CA CYS A 155 12.87 7.99 9.64
C CYS A 155 12.49 9.37 10.16
N THR A 156 11.24 9.52 10.57
CA THR A 156 10.69 10.74 11.18
C THR A 156 10.96 10.81 12.68
N LEU A 157 11.48 9.73 13.29
CA LEU A 157 11.89 9.75 14.69
C LEU A 157 13.25 10.44 14.83
N THR A 158 13.27 11.50 15.62
CA THR A 158 14.52 12.15 16.02
C THR A 158 15.19 11.40 17.17
N THR A 159 16.49 11.63 17.38
CA THR A 159 17.25 11.09 18.52
C THR A 159 16.67 11.48 19.89
N LYS A 160 15.85 12.53 19.94
CA LYS A 160 15.13 13.00 21.13
C LYS A 160 13.69 12.46 21.23
N GLY A 161 13.30 11.51 20.38
CA GLY A 161 11.96 10.88 20.39
C GLY A 161 10.83 11.77 19.86
N ARG A 162 11.13 12.93 19.28
CA ARG A 162 10.12 13.77 18.61
C ARG A 162 9.91 13.30 17.17
N SER A 163 8.67 13.32 16.70
CA SER A 163 8.33 13.04 15.31
C SER A 163 8.43 14.32 14.45
N VAL A 164 9.06 14.22 13.29
CA VAL A 164 9.13 15.29 12.26
C VAL A 164 8.30 14.92 11.04
N ASN A 165 8.06 15.88 10.14
CA ASN A 165 7.40 15.55 8.88
C ASN A 165 8.30 14.69 7.97
N LEU A 166 7.70 13.99 7.00
CA LEU A 166 8.43 13.12 6.07
C LEU A 166 9.46 13.88 5.21
N LYS A 167 9.23 15.16 4.91
CA LYS A 167 10.16 16.00 4.12
C LYS A 167 11.45 16.34 4.88
N SER A 168 11.39 16.34 6.22
CA SER A 168 12.51 16.62 7.11
C SER A 168 13.02 15.35 7.78
N ALA A 169 12.55 14.18 7.34
CA ALA A 169 12.95 12.90 7.88
C ALA A 169 14.45 12.68 7.64
N SER A 170 15.11 12.12 8.65
CA SER A 170 16.48 11.64 8.53
C SER A 170 16.50 10.28 7.85
N TYR A 171 17.67 9.80 7.46
CA TYR A 171 17.83 8.43 6.96
C TYR A 171 18.39 7.53 8.07
N LYS A 172 17.72 6.41 8.32
CA LYS A 172 18.15 5.36 9.23
C LYS A 172 18.59 4.14 8.42
N VAL A 173 19.78 3.63 8.71
CA VAL A 173 20.26 2.36 8.15
C VAL A 173 19.50 1.23 8.82
N ILE A 174 18.93 0.35 8.01
CA ILE A 174 18.15 -0.79 8.45
C ILE A 174 18.52 -2.01 7.62
N ARG A 175 18.56 -3.17 8.28
CA ARG A 175 18.91 -4.43 7.63
C ARG A 175 17.63 -5.09 7.12
N LEU A 176 17.53 -5.22 5.80
CA LEU A 176 16.51 -5.97 5.13
C LEU A 176 16.96 -7.43 5.00
N SER A 177 16.13 -8.39 5.39
CA SER A 177 16.42 -9.82 5.27
C SER A 177 15.15 -10.59 4.97
N GLY A 178 15.12 -11.28 3.84
CA GLY A 178 13.89 -11.90 3.36
C GLY A 178 14.12 -12.91 2.26
N GLU A 179 13.03 -13.44 1.75
CA GLU A 179 13.02 -14.40 0.66
C GLU A 179 11.97 -14.09 -0.40
N PHE A 180 12.24 -14.56 -1.61
CA PHE A 180 11.29 -14.49 -2.71
C PHE A 180 10.31 -15.65 -2.64
N LYS A 181 9.03 -15.34 -2.79
CA LYS A 181 7.97 -16.32 -3.02
C LYS A 181 7.27 -16.02 -4.34
N GLU A 182 7.07 -17.06 -5.12
CA GLU A 182 6.37 -17.01 -6.40
C GLU A 182 4.95 -17.52 -6.20
N PHE A 183 3.96 -16.80 -6.72
CA PHE A 183 2.56 -17.20 -6.67
C PHE A 183 1.97 -17.14 -8.08
N GLU A 184 1.49 -18.26 -8.59
CA GLU A 184 0.87 -18.37 -9.91
C GLU A 184 -0.52 -17.71 -9.90
N MET A 185 -0.77 -16.67 -10.70
CA MET A 185 -2.13 -16.10 -10.77
C MET A 185 -3.00 -16.90 -11.74
N GLU A 186 -4.14 -17.41 -11.27
CA GLU A 186 -5.21 -17.84 -12.15
C GLU A 186 -5.99 -16.60 -12.60
N GLU A 187 -5.95 -16.29 -13.90
CA GLU A 187 -6.82 -15.29 -14.50
C GLU A 187 -8.21 -15.88 -14.69
N THR A 188 -9.23 -15.17 -14.20
CA THR A 188 -10.62 -15.39 -14.62
C THR A 188 -10.83 -14.74 -15.99
N SER A 189 -10.69 -15.57 -17.04
CA SER A 189 -11.23 -15.43 -18.42
C SER A 189 -10.90 -14.14 -19.20
N ASP A 190 -9.98 -14.22 -20.16
CA ASP A 190 -10.30 -14.36 -21.61
C ASP A 190 -9.00 -14.52 -22.43
N GLU A 191 -9.00 -15.51 -23.35
CA GLU A 191 -8.05 -15.81 -24.43
C GLU A 191 -6.67 -15.08 -24.46
N ASN A 192 -5.78 -15.38 -23.52
CA ASN A 192 -4.33 -15.49 -23.72
C ASN A 192 -3.68 -16.03 -22.44
N LYS A 193 -3.48 -17.35 -22.38
CA LYS A 193 -2.75 -17.99 -21.26
C LYS A 193 -1.25 -17.72 -21.38
N GLU A 194 -0.80 -16.54 -21.00
CA GLU A 194 0.55 -16.39 -20.47
C GLU A 194 0.49 -16.73 -18.98
N ASN A 195 1.22 -17.78 -18.57
CA ASN A 195 1.44 -18.08 -17.15
C ASN A 195 2.22 -16.91 -16.54
N ASN A 196 1.52 -15.88 -16.06
CA ASN A 196 2.13 -14.73 -15.43
C ASN A 196 2.30 -15.03 -13.93
N SER A 197 3.38 -15.73 -13.60
CA SER A 197 3.76 -15.95 -12.21
C SER A 197 4.24 -14.65 -11.60
N GLN A 198 3.55 -14.17 -10.55
CA GLN A 198 3.96 -12.94 -9.86
C GLN A 198 4.88 -13.30 -8.70
N GLN A 199 6.05 -12.67 -8.68
CA GLN A 199 7.03 -12.83 -7.62
C GLN A 199 6.86 -11.73 -6.58
N TYR A 200 6.89 -12.12 -5.31
CA TYR A 200 6.82 -11.23 -4.15
C TYR A 200 8.03 -11.44 -3.27
N TYR A 201 8.53 -10.35 -2.67
CA TYR A 201 9.62 -10.41 -1.71
C TYR A 201 9.07 -10.20 -0.31
N ILE A 202 9.12 -11.26 0.52
CA ILE A 202 8.68 -11.23 1.91
C ILE A 202 9.91 -11.05 2.76
N ALA A 203 9.95 -9.96 3.54
CA ALA A 203 11.16 -9.62 4.25
C ALA A 203 10.91 -8.99 5.62
N VAL A 204 11.89 -9.20 6.49
CA VAL A 204 11.96 -8.64 7.82
C VAL A 204 13.01 -7.53 7.80
N TRP A 205 12.62 -6.35 8.30
CA TRP A 205 13.53 -5.25 8.54
C TRP A 205 13.88 -5.20 10.02
N ARG A 206 15.17 -5.26 10.32
CA ARG A 206 15.70 -5.06 11.68
C ARG A 206 16.40 -3.72 11.78
N ALA A 207 16.09 -3.01 12.86
CA ALA A 207 16.40 -1.60 13.04
C ALA A 207 17.52 -1.34 14.05
#